data_AF-A0A958KY10-F1
#
_entry.id   AF-A0A958KY10-F1
#
_cell.length_a   1.000
_cell.length_b   1.000
_cell.length_c   1.000
_cell.angle_alpha   90.00
_cell.angle_beta   90.00
_cell.angle_gamma   90.00
#
_symmetry.space_group_name_H-M   'P 1'
#
loop_
_entity.id
_entity.type
_entity.pdbx_description
1 polymer ?
#
loop_
_entity_poly.entity_id
_entity_poly.type
_entity_poly.pdbx_seq_one_letter_code
_entity_poly.pdbx_strand_id
1 'polypeptide(L)'
;MDLAEIKTPRKIKFEAEIENIISLHGDLEAMRTRLGYSRRQICEELMVDPSAWTRWTQKEGSAPPHVYKTLSLLLPKLESQGLDIFKQRESLPEIIEEKTHLKEQSQNFELSHIEALRSQMSKIETDLQNREILSVGWKLLLILNFILIMYVLIR
;
A
#
# COMPACT_ATOMS: atom_id res chain seq x y z
N MET A 1 46.62 18.22 -12.30
CA MET A 1 47.40 17.07 -12.81
C MET A 1 46.50 15.87 -12.59
N ASP A 2 45.65 15.60 -13.57
CA ASP A 2 44.54 14.66 -13.43
C ASP A 2 45.10 13.24 -13.48
N LEU A 3 45.04 12.55 -12.35
CA LEU A 3 45.37 11.14 -12.26
C LEU A 3 44.29 10.38 -13.03
N ALA A 4 44.59 10.03 -14.28
CA ALA A 4 43.78 9.09 -15.04
C ALA A 4 43.60 7.82 -14.20
N GLU A 5 42.38 7.62 -13.69
CA GLU A 5 42.02 6.45 -12.89
C GLU A 5 42.42 5.19 -13.66
N ILE A 6 43.36 4.40 -13.12
CA ILE A 6 43.81 3.17 -13.76
C ILE A 6 42.66 2.17 -13.71
N LYS A 7 41.85 2.15 -14.77
CA LYS A 7 40.73 1.22 -14.89
C LYS A 7 41.26 -0.19 -15.00
N THR A 8 40.74 -1.08 -14.15
CA THR A 8 41.09 -2.50 -14.25
C THR A 8 40.60 -3.07 -15.59
N PRO A 9 41.27 -4.07 -16.17
CA PRO A 9 40.85 -4.69 -17.44
C PRO A 9 39.40 -5.17 -17.41
N ARG A 10 38.93 -5.61 -16.23
CA ARG A 10 37.55 -6.05 -16.01
C ARG A 10 36.55 -4.88 -16.12
N LYS A 11 36.87 -3.72 -15.54
CA LYS A 11 36.05 -2.50 -15.62
C LYS A 11 35.93 -2.03 -17.08
N ILE A 12 37.05 -2.02 -17.82
CA ILE A 12 37.06 -1.65 -19.25
C ILE A 12 36.15 -2.55 -20.07
N LYS A 13 36.22 -3.88 -19.86
CA LYS A 13 35.34 -4.83 -20.56
C LYS A 13 33.86 -4.56 -20.28
N PHE A 14 33.49 -4.27 -19.02
CA PHE A 14 32.11 -3.98 -18.67
C PHE A 14 31.61 -2.67 -19.25
N GLU A 15 32.43 -1.62 -19.22
CA GLU A 15 32.09 -0.33 -19.83
C GLU A 15 31.82 -0.50 -21.33
N ALA A 16 32.67 -1.26 -22.04
CA ALA A 16 32.47 -1.57 -23.45
C ALA A 16 31.20 -2.42 -23.71
N GLU A 17 30.90 -3.39 -22.85
CA GLU A 17 29.67 -4.20 -22.94
C GLU A 17 28.42 -3.31 -22.75
N ILE A 18 28.44 -2.41 -21.77
CA ILE A 18 27.35 -1.46 -21.53
C ILE A 18 27.18 -0.51 -22.71
N GLU A 19 28.27 0.05 -23.24
CA GLU A 19 28.23 0.96 -24.39
C GLU A 19 27.61 0.28 -25.62
N ASN A 20 27.95 -0.99 -25.86
CA ASN A 20 27.34 -1.79 -26.92
C ASN A 20 25.84 -2.05 -26.65
N ILE A 21 25.45 -2.36 -25.42
CA ILE A 21 24.04 -2.56 -25.07
C ILE A 21 23.25 -1.25 -25.28
N ILE A 22 23.82 -0.11 -24.87
CA ILE A 22 23.17 1.20 -25.02
C ILE A 22 23.06 1.58 -26.50
N SER A 23 24.09 1.32 -27.31
CA SER A 23 24.03 1.63 -28.75
C SER A 23 22.98 0.80 -29.48
N LEU A 24 22.77 -0.45 -29.07
CA LEU A 24 21.76 -1.35 -29.67
C LEU A 24 20.34 -1.07 -29.18
N HIS A 25 20.16 -0.82 -27.89
CA HIS A 25 18.83 -0.81 -27.25
C HIS A 25 18.38 0.56 -26.72
N GLY A 26 19.26 1.55 -26.67
CA GLY A 26 19.01 2.87 -26.10
C GLY A 26 19.40 2.98 -24.63
N ASP A 27 18.94 4.04 -23.95
CA ASP A 27 19.14 4.21 -22.50
C ASP A 27 18.19 3.31 -21.68
N LEU A 28 18.34 3.31 -20.36
CA LEU A 28 17.50 2.50 -19.45
C LEU A 28 16.00 2.82 -19.57
N GLU A 29 15.65 4.09 -19.79
CA GLU A 29 14.26 4.52 -19.95
C GLU A 29 13.69 4.08 -21.30
N ALA A 30 14.49 4.10 -22.37
CA ALA A 30 14.14 3.57 -23.67
C ALA A 30 13.93 2.06 -23.60
N MET A 31 14.84 1.31 -22.96
CA MET A 31 14.68 -0.14 -22.75
C MET A 31 13.40 -0.45 -21.96
N ARG A 32 13.17 0.24 -20.84
CA ARG A 32 11.93 0.10 -20.06
C ARG A 32 10.69 0.38 -20.91
N THR A 33 10.70 1.45 -21.69
CA THR A 33 9.57 1.86 -22.51
C THR A 33 9.32 0.88 -23.65
N ARG A 34 10.36 0.28 -24.23
CA ARG A 34 10.24 -0.80 -25.23
C ARG A 34 9.67 -2.08 -24.65
N LEU A 35 10.05 -2.44 -23.42
CA LEU A 35 9.40 -3.50 -22.65
C LEU A 35 7.97 -3.12 -22.22
N GLY A 36 7.65 -1.82 -22.29
CA GLY A 36 6.42 -1.16 -21.88
C GLY A 36 6.07 -1.30 -20.39
N TYR A 37 7.03 -1.70 -19.56
CA TYR A 37 6.85 -1.69 -18.12
C TYR A 37 6.71 -0.27 -17.59
N SER A 38 5.83 -0.06 -16.62
CA SER A 38 5.92 1.13 -15.76
C SER A 38 7.20 1.11 -14.92
N ARG A 39 7.63 2.26 -14.39
CA ARG A 39 8.82 2.33 -13.50
C ARG A 39 8.71 1.38 -12.31
N ARG A 40 7.52 1.23 -11.73
CA ARG A 40 7.29 0.31 -10.62
C ARG A 40 7.48 -1.14 -11.04
N GLN A 41 6.89 -1.53 -12.18
CA GLN A 41 6.98 -2.90 -12.69
C GLN A 41 8.42 -3.30 -13.02
N ILE A 42 9.19 -2.42 -13.65
CA ILE A 42 10.59 -2.75 -13.95
C ILE A 42 11.45 -2.84 -12.69
N CYS A 43 11.14 -2.06 -11.65
CA CYS A 43 11.80 -2.18 -10.35
C CYS A 43 11.48 -3.51 -9.68
N GLU A 44 10.22 -3.95 -9.73
CA GLU A 44 9.79 -5.25 -9.21
C GLU A 44 10.47 -6.41 -9.97
N GLU A 45 10.50 -6.35 -11.31
CA GLU A 45 11.14 -7.36 -12.17
C GLU A 45 12.65 -7.46 -11.94
N LEU A 46 13.33 -6.32 -11.78
CA LEU A 46 14.76 -6.27 -11.51
C LEU A 46 15.11 -6.48 -10.03
N MET A 47 14.10 -6.57 -9.15
CA MET A 47 14.26 -6.62 -7.69
C MET A 47 15.11 -5.46 -7.14
N VAL A 48 14.84 -4.24 -7.61
CA VAL A 48 15.54 -3.02 -7.20
C VAL A 48 14.58 -2.00 -6.61
N ASP A 49 15.10 -1.10 -5.77
CA ASP A 49 14.29 -0.03 -5.18
C ASP A 49 13.98 1.07 -6.22
N PRO A 50 12.76 1.65 -6.22
CA PRO A 50 12.39 2.76 -7.11
C PRO A 50 13.32 3.97 -7.04
N SER A 51 13.90 4.25 -5.87
CA SER A 51 14.87 5.34 -5.71
C SER A 51 16.17 5.07 -6.47
N ALA A 52 16.62 3.81 -6.52
CA ALA A 52 17.80 3.41 -7.28
C ALA A 52 17.55 3.60 -8.78
N TRP A 53 16.40 3.16 -9.29
CA TRP A 53 16.00 3.39 -10.68
C TRP A 53 15.98 4.89 -11.03
N THR A 54 15.37 5.70 -10.16
CA THR A 54 15.29 7.15 -10.35
C THR A 54 16.68 7.78 -10.41
N ARG A 55 17.62 7.34 -9.57
CA ARG A 55 19.01 7.80 -9.61
C ARG A 55 19.74 7.39 -10.88
N TRP A 56 19.53 6.18 -11.37
CA TRP A 56 20.21 5.67 -12.57
C TRP A 56 19.73 6.32 -13.86
N THR A 57 18.48 6.79 -13.88
CA THR A 57 17.84 7.41 -15.05
C THR A 57 18.03 8.93 -15.11
N GLN A 58 18.72 9.52 -14.13
CA GLN A 58 19.16 10.92 -14.20
C GLN A 58 20.28 11.09 -15.24
N LYS A 59 20.49 12.32 -15.74
CA LYS A 59 21.47 12.63 -16.80
C LYS A 59 22.90 12.15 -16.53
N GLU A 60 23.30 12.10 -15.26
CA GLU A 60 24.64 11.65 -14.81
C GLU A 60 24.58 10.31 -14.08
N GLY A 61 23.38 9.71 -14.02
CA GLY A 61 23.15 8.41 -13.42
C GLY A 61 23.73 7.30 -14.29
N SER A 62 24.29 6.29 -13.65
CA SER A 62 24.66 5.04 -14.32
C SER A 62 24.20 3.87 -13.47
N ALA A 63 23.46 2.95 -14.09
CA ALA A 63 23.09 1.71 -13.45
C ALA A 63 24.28 0.74 -13.40
N PRO A 64 24.27 -0.21 -12.44
CA PRO A 64 25.21 -1.32 -12.45
C PRO A 64 25.16 -2.12 -13.76
N PRO A 65 26.30 -2.72 -14.20
CA PRO A 65 26.36 -3.48 -15.46
C PRO A 65 25.32 -4.60 -15.58
N HIS A 66 25.01 -5.27 -14.47
CA HIS A 66 24.04 -6.38 -14.48
C HIS A 66 22.62 -5.91 -14.84
N VAL A 67 22.25 -4.66 -14.53
CA VAL A 67 20.93 -4.11 -14.86
C VAL A 67 20.75 -4.02 -16.37
N TYR A 68 21.74 -3.43 -17.07
CA TYR A 68 21.75 -3.35 -18.53
C TYR A 68 21.69 -4.73 -19.18
N LYS A 69 22.45 -5.68 -18.65
CA LYS A 69 22.49 -7.06 -19.15
C LYS A 69 21.16 -7.81 -18.96
N THR A 70 20.50 -7.62 -17.81
CA THR A 70 19.20 -8.24 -17.57
C THR A 70 18.16 -7.65 -18.52
N LEU A 71 18.14 -6.33 -18.70
CA LEU A 71 17.21 -5.67 -19.62
C LEU A 71 17.40 -6.11 -21.08
N SER A 72 18.65 -6.26 -21.53
CA SER A 72 18.93 -6.72 -22.89
C SER A 72 18.49 -8.17 -23.12
N LEU A 73 18.51 -9.02 -22.10
CA LEU A 73 17.98 -10.39 -22.17
C LEU A 73 16.45 -10.45 -22.15
N LEU A 74 15.79 -9.49 -21.47
CA LEU A 74 14.33 -9.42 -21.38
C LEU A 74 13.68 -8.98 -22.69
N LEU A 75 14.34 -8.09 -23.45
CA LEU A 75 13.81 -7.51 -24.69
C LEU A 75 13.41 -8.58 -25.74
N PRO A 76 14.28 -9.53 -26.15
CA PRO A 76 13.91 -10.56 -27.13
C PRO A 76 12.86 -11.56 -26.61
N LYS A 77 12.82 -11.77 -25.29
CA LYS A 77 11.88 -12.70 -24.67
C LYS A 77 10.44 -12.22 -24.81
N LEU A 78 10.21 -10.91 -24.70
CA LEU A 78 8.88 -10.32 -24.89
C LEU A 78 8.48 -10.28 -26.38
N GLU A 79 9.43 -10.01 -27.27
CA GLU A 79 9.18 -10.01 -28.73
C GLU A 79 8.77 -11.40 -29.24
N SER A 80 9.46 -12.46 -28.80
CA SER A 80 9.16 -13.84 -29.19
C SER A 80 7.87 -14.41 -28.58
N GLN A 81 7.41 -13.87 -27.45
CA GLN A 81 6.20 -14.33 -26.78
C GLN A 81 4.91 -13.80 -27.43
N GLY A 82 4.99 -12.95 -28.46
CA GLY A 82 3.81 -12.41 -29.16
C GLY A 82 2.83 -11.67 -28.24
N LEU A 83 3.30 -11.32 -27.04
CA LEU A 83 2.50 -10.79 -25.95
C LEU A 83 2.43 -9.28 -26.16
N ASP A 84 1.48 -8.92 -27.01
CA ASP A 84 0.93 -7.57 -27.13
C ASP A 84 0.16 -7.21 -25.85
N ILE A 85 0.87 -7.21 -24.71
CA ILE A 85 0.34 -6.86 -23.38
C ILE A 85 -0.22 -5.43 -23.41
N PHE A 86 0.26 -4.60 -24.34
CA PHE A 86 -0.23 -3.24 -24.56
C PHE A 86 -1.58 -3.21 -25.27
N LYS A 87 -1.85 -4.07 -26.25
CA LYS A 87 -3.17 -4.13 -26.90
C LYS A 87 -4.25 -4.73 -26.02
N GLN A 88 -3.90 -5.61 -25.09
CA GLN A 88 -4.88 -6.19 -24.16
C GLN A 88 -5.27 -5.26 -23.01
N ARG A 89 -4.48 -4.19 -22.75
CA ARG A 89 -4.75 -3.24 -21.66
C ARG A 89 -5.59 -2.04 -22.05
N GLU A 90 -5.67 -1.72 -23.35
CA GLU A 90 -6.49 -0.61 -23.85
C GLU A 90 -7.94 -1.02 -24.16
N SER A 91 -8.25 -2.33 -24.13
CA SER A 91 -9.60 -2.87 -24.38
C SER A 91 -10.35 -3.36 -23.13
N LEU A 92 -9.98 -2.95 -21.92
CA LEU A 92 -10.67 -3.37 -20.69
C LEU A 92 -11.30 -2.19 -19.95
N PRO A 93 -12.54 -1.78 -20.31
CA PRO A 93 -13.39 -1.02 -19.40
C PRO A 93 -13.95 -1.85 -18.22
N GLU A 94 -13.61 -3.14 -18.09
CA GLU A 94 -14.30 -4.06 -17.16
C GLU A 94 -13.60 -4.29 -15.80
N ILE A 95 -12.30 -3.97 -15.65
CA ILE A 95 -11.56 -4.21 -14.37
C ILE A 95 -11.71 -3.07 -13.36
N ILE A 96 -12.24 -1.91 -13.77
CA ILE A 96 -12.46 -0.78 -12.85
C ILE A 96 -13.62 -1.09 -11.89
N GLU A 97 -14.64 -1.85 -12.32
CA GLU A 97 -15.81 -2.17 -11.49
C GLU A 97 -15.54 -3.24 -10.41
N GLU A 98 -14.63 -4.20 -10.64
CA GLU A 98 -14.34 -5.25 -9.65
C GLU A 98 -13.54 -4.72 -8.45
N LYS A 99 -12.63 -3.75 -8.68
CA LYS A 99 -11.87 -3.12 -7.60
C LYS A 99 -12.69 -2.12 -6.79
N THR A 100 -13.73 -1.50 -7.37
CA THR A 100 -14.68 -0.69 -6.60
C THR A 100 -15.53 -1.57 -5.70
N HIS A 101 -15.99 -2.73 -6.19
CA HIS A 101 -16.87 -3.62 -5.44
C HIS A 101 -16.16 -4.27 -4.23
N LEU A 102 -14.88 -4.66 -4.36
CA LEU A 102 -14.09 -5.19 -3.24
C LEU A 102 -13.80 -4.12 -2.18
N LYS A 103 -13.55 -2.87 -2.61
CA LYS A 103 -13.29 -1.75 -1.70
C LYS A 103 -14.55 -1.32 -0.96
N GLU A 104 -15.70 -1.34 -1.62
CA GLU A 104 -17.01 -1.11 -1.01
C GLU A 104 -17.40 -2.24 -0.04
N GLN A 105 -17.09 -3.50 -0.37
CA GLN A 105 -17.36 -4.62 0.54
C GLN A 105 -16.54 -4.55 1.84
N SER A 106 -15.26 -4.15 1.76
CA SER A 106 -14.44 -3.90 2.96
C SER A 106 -14.93 -2.69 3.76
N GLN A 107 -15.32 -1.59 3.10
CA GLN A 107 -15.86 -0.42 3.79
C GLN A 107 -17.19 -0.71 4.48
N ASN A 108 -18.09 -1.46 3.83
CA ASN A 108 -19.38 -1.85 4.42
C ASN A 108 -19.20 -2.81 5.59
N PHE A 109 -18.18 -3.68 5.55
CA PHE A 109 -17.85 -4.55 6.68
C PHE A 109 -17.37 -3.73 7.89
N GLU A 110 -16.48 -2.77 7.70
CA GLU A 110 -16.03 -1.89 8.79
C GLU A 110 -17.16 -1.02 9.36
N LEU A 111 -18.04 -0.49 8.50
CA LEU A 111 -19.23 0.26 8.91
C LEU A 111 -20.17 -0.59 9.79
N SER A 112 -20.43 -1.84 9.40
CA SER A 112 -21.27 -2.74 10.21
C SER A 112 -20.65 -3.05 11.58
N HIS A 113 -19.33 -3.17 11.67
CA HIS A 113 -18.62 -3.36 12.92
C HIS A 113 -18.72 -2.13 13.83
N ILE A 114 -18.58 -0.94 13.26
CA ILE A 114 -18.71 0.33 14.00
C ILE A 114 -20.14 0.51 14.51
N GLU A 115 -21.15 0.19 13.71
CA GLU A 115 -22.56 0.24 14.14
C GLU A 115 -22.88 -0.77 15.23
N ALA A 116 -22.34 -1.99 15.13
CA ALA A 116 -22.50 -3.00 16.18
C ALA A 116 -21.88 -2.55 17.51
N LEU A 117 -20.67 -1.97 17.48
CA LEU A 117 -20.03 -1.40 18.66
C LEU A 117 -20.83 -0.22 19.23
N ARG A 118 -21.37 0.64 18.38
CA ARG A 118 -22.20 1.78 18.80
C ARG A 118 -23.50 1.31 19.48
N SER A 119 -24.12 0.26 18.96
CA SER A 119 -25.31 -0.36 19.55
C SER A 119 -25.03 -1.03 20.91
N GLN A 120 -23.84 -1.64 21.07
CA GLN A 120 -23.41 -2.17 22.36
C GLN A 120 -23.17 -1.04 23.38
N MET A 121 -22.50 0.03 22.97
CA MET A 121 -22.24 1.20 23.82
C MET A 121 -23.54 1.85 24.30
N SER A 122 -24.55 2.00 23.44
CA SER A 122 -25.84 2.59 23.86
C SER A 122 -26.57 1.73 24.89
N LYS A 123 -26.48 0.39 24.79
CA LYS A 123 -27.08 -0.51 25.79
C LYS A 123 -26.42 -0.36 27.15
N ILE A 124 -25.09 -0.27 27.17
CA ILE A 124 -24.31 -0.07 28.40
C ILE A 124 -24.68 1.27 29.05
N GLU A 125 -24.85 2.32 28.26
CA GLU A 125 -25.25 3.64 28.75
C GLU A 125 -26.66 3.62 29.38
N THR A 126 -27.62 2.94 28.75
CA THR A 126 -28.97 2.78 29.33
C THR A 126 -28.95 1.94 30.61
N ASP A 127 -28.09 0.93 30.70
CA ASP A 127 -27.97 0.08 31.89
C ASP A 127 -27.34 0.84 33.07
N LEU A 128 -26.38 1.74 32.80
CA LEU A 128 -25.78 2.62 33.80
C LEU A 128 -26.81 3.61 34.36
N GLN A 129 -27.57 4.28 33.50
CA GLN A 129 -28.62 5.20 33.94
C GLN A 129 -29.70 4.49 34.78
N ASN A 130 -30.11 3.29 34.37
CA ASN A 130 -31.09 2.51 35.12
C ASN A 130 -30.57 2.10 36.52
N ARG A 131 -29.28 1.78 36.65
CA ARG A 131 -28.65 1.49 37.95
C ARG A 131 -28.59 2.71 38.85
N GLU A 132 -28.31 3.88 38.31
CA GLU A 132 -28.30 5.13 39.09
C GLU A 132 -29.69 5.46 39.62
N ILE A 133 -30.73 5.37 38.78
CA ILE A 133 -32.12 5.63 39.16
C ILE A 133 -32.57 4.68 40.27
N LEU A 134 -32.26 3.38 40.16
CA LEU A 134 -32.55 2.41 41.21
C LEU A 134 -31.80 2.76 42.50
N SER A 135 -30.53 3.13 42.45
CA SER A 135 -29.77 3.47 43.65
C SER A 135 -30.35 4.68 44.42
N VAL A 136 -30.87 5.69 43.70
CA VAL A 136 -31.51 6.87 44.29
C VAL A 136 -32.89 6.52 44.85
N GLY A 137 -33.67 5.70 44.12
CA GLY A 137 -34.99 5.26 44.55
C GLY A 137 -34.95 4.48 45.87
N TRP A 138 -33.98 3.57 46.04
CA TRP A 138 -33.82 2.81 47.28
C TRP A 138 -33.39 3.69 48.46
N LYS A 139 -32.53 4.70 48.22
CA LYS A 139 -32.16 5.69 49.25
C LYS A 139 -33.36 6.50 49.73
N LEU A 140 -34.22 6.94 48.81
CA LEU A 140 -35.46 7.67 49.16
C LEU A 140 -36.44 6.81 49.95
N LEU A 141 -36.59 5.54 49.58
CA LEU A 141 -37.49 4.61 50.28
C LEU A 141 -37.01 4.35 51.71
N LEU A 142 -35.70 4.19 51.91
CA LEU A 142 -35.10 4.07 53.24
C LEU A 142 -35.35 5.30 54.11
N ILE A 143 -35.21 6.51 53.54
CA ILE A 143 -35.50 7.76 54.25
C ILE A 143 -36.98 7.85 54.64
N LEU A 144 -37.89 7.52 53.71
CA LEU A 144 -39.33 7.57 53.96
C LEU A 144 -39.74 6.58 55.06
N ASN A 145 -39.21 5.36 55.02
CA ASN A 145 -39.47 4.33 56.03
C ASN A 145 -38.92 4.76 57.40
N PHE A 146 -37.73 5.36 57.44
CA PHE A 146 -37.17 5.91 58.68
C PHE A 146 -38.06 7.00 59.30
N ILE A 147 -38.57 7.92 58.49
CA ILE A 147 -39.52 8.96 58.94
C ILE A 147 -40.80 8.34 59.49
N LEU A 148 -41.35 7.32 58.82
CA LEU A 148 -42.55 6.62 59.25
C LEU A 148 -42.36 5.93 60.61
N ILE A 149 -41.24 5.23 60.79
CA ILE A 149 -40.89 4.56 62.06
C ILE A 149 -40.78 5.59 63.20
N MET A 150 -40.12 6.73 62.96
CA MET A 150 -40.02 7.80 63.95
C MET A 150 -41.37 8.40 64.33
N TYR A 151 -42.27 8.59 63.36
CA TYR A 151 -43.62 9.09 63.62
C TYR A 151 -44.43 8.14 64.50
N VAL A 152 -44.34 6.83 64.26
CA VAL A 152 -45.02 5.82 65.08
C VAL A 152 -44.46 5.75 66.50
N LEU A 153 -43.17 6.00 66.71
CA LEU A 153 -42.54 5.97 68.04
C LEU A 153 -42.87 7.18 68.93
N ILE A 154 -43.17 8.33 68.32
CA ILE A 154 -43.45 9.59 69.03
C ILE A 154 -44.92 9.68 69.47
N ARG A 155 -45.81 8.91 68.83
CA ARG A 155 -47.25 8.88 69.09
C ARG A 155 -47.63 7.81 70.11
#